data_AF-A0AAW3STX8-F1
#
_entry.id   AF-A0AAW3STX8-F1
#
_cell.length_a   1.000
_cell.length_b   1.000
_cell.length_c   1.000
_cell.angle_alpha   90.00
_cell.angle_beta   90.00
_cell.angle_gamma   90.00
#
_symmetry.space_group_name_H-M   'P 1'
#
loop_
_entity.id
_entity.type
_entity.pdbx_description
1 polymer ?
#
loop_
_entity_poly.entity_id
_entity_poly.type
_entity_poly.pdbx_seq_one_letter_code
_entity_poly.pdbx_strand_id
1 'polypeptide(L)' 'MIDIDLVIKSIPENGRVLITCEDGEVTSIRIVAENEHVTTFNALIDLAKLAGYSIVSSNGNTL' A
#
# COMPACT_ATOMS: atom_id res chain seq x y z
N MET A 1 -14.02 8.74 13.04
CA MET A 1 -14.71 7.49 12.69
C MET A 1 -15.46 7.60 11.36
N ILE A 2 -14.97 6.92 10.32
CA ILE A 2 -15.77 6.66 9.11
C ILE A 2 -16.77 5.54 9.43
N ASP A 3 -18.03 5.74 9.06
CA ASP A 3 -19.10 4.76 9.21
C ASP A 3 -18.84 3.52 8.33
N ILE A 4 -18.99 2.32 8.89
CA ILE A 4 -18.84 1.04 8.17
C ILE A 4 -19.77 0.95 6.96
N ASP A 5 -20.95 1.57 7.02
CA ASP A 5 -21.89 1.61 5.89
C ASP A 5 -21.39 2.52 4.76
N LEU A 6 -20.67 3.59 5.10
CA LEU A 6 -19.96 4.41 4.13
C LEU A 6 -18.79 3.64 3.52
N VAL A 7 -18.08 2.83 4.32
CA VAL A 7 -17.00 1.95 3.85
C VAL A 7 -17.52 1.01 2.77
N ILE A 8 -18.60 0.27 3.06
CA ILE A 8 -19.18 -0.71 2.12
C ILE A 8 -19.65 -0.03 0.83
N LYS A 9 -20.27 1.15 0.91
CA LYS A 9 -20.72 1.91 -0.27
C LYS A 9 -19.58 2.50 -1.12
N SER A 10 -18.40 2.66 -0.55
CA SER A 10 -17.23 3.23 -1.23
C SER A 10 -16.39 2.18 -1.97
N ILE A 11 -16.67 0.89 -1.76
CA ILE A 11 -15.97 -0.21 -2.41
C ILE A 11 -16.53 -0.41 -3.82
N PRO A 12 -15.70 -0.42 -4.87
CA PRO A 12 -16.15 -0.66 -6.22
C PRO A 12 -16.59 -2.12 -6.39
N GLU A 13 -17.50 -2.38 -7.34
CA GLU A 13 -17.96 -3.74 -7.66
C GLU A 13 -16.78 -4.67 -8.04
N ASN A 14 -15.76 -4.11 -8.69
CA ASN A 14 -14.52 -4.79 -9.04
C ASN A 14 -13.32 -3.86 -8.80
N GLY A 15 -12.19 -4.42 -8.36
CA GLY A 15 -10.93 -3.67 -8.21
C GLY A 15 -10.27 -3.88 -6.86
N ARG A 16 -9.50 -2.88 -6.43
CA ARG A 16 -8.71 -2.91 -5.20
C ARG A 16 -8.94 -1.62 -4.42
N VAL A 17 -9.00 -1.74 -3.09
CA VAL A 17 -9.20 -0.62 -2.17
C VAL A 17 -8.11 -0.63 -1.12
N LEU A 18 -7.59 0.55 -0.78
CA LEU A 18 -6.68 0.76 0.33
C LEU A 18 -7.43 1.45 1.47
N ILE A 19 -7.33 0.88 2.66
CA ILE A 19 -7.93 1.39 3.89
C ILE A 19 -6.81 1.81 4.83
N THR A 20 -6.90 3.03 5.36
CA THR A 20 -6.01 3.53 6.41
C THR A 20 -6.74 3.51 7.73
N CYS A 21 -6.10 2.94 8.75
CA CYS A 21 -6.60 2.93 10.11
C CYS A 21 -5.60 3.60 11.05
N GLU A 22 -6.09 4.45 11.95
CA GLU A 22 -5.31 5.09 13.00
C GLU A 22 -6.07 4.92 14.33
N ASP A 23 -5.36 4.53 15.39
CA ASP A 23 -5.93 4.29 16.72
C ASP A 23 -7.17 3.35 16.74
N GLY A 24 -7.19 2.38 15.84
CA GLY A 24 -8.29 1.41 15.70
C GLY A 24 -9.49 1.92 14.89
N GLU A 25 -9.45 3.15 14.37
CA GLU A 25 -10.49 3.72 13.52
C GLU A 25 -10.07 3.81 12.06
N VAL A 26 -11.00 3.58 11.12
CA VAL A 26 -10.78 3.88 9.70
C VAL A 26 -10.79 5.39 9.49
N THR A 27 -9.69 5.93 8.97
CA THR A 27 -9.49 7.36 8.70
C THR A 27 -9.54 7.71 7.22
N SER A 28 -9.28 6.75 6.33
CA SER A 28 -9.32 6.97 4.88
C SER A 28 -9.60 5.69 4.10
N ILE A 29 -10.25 5.85 2.95
CA ILE A 29 -10.53 4.81 1.96
C ILE A 29 -10.25 5.39 0.59
N ARG A 30 -9.43 4.69 -0.21
CA ARG A 30 -9.20 5.04 -1.61
C ARG A 30 -9.21 3.82 -2.50
N ILE A 31 -9.71 3.98 -3.72
CA ILE A 31 -9.56 2.98 -4.78
C ILE A 31 -8.11 3.02 -5.27
N VAL A 32 -7.50 1.85 -5.42
CA VAL A 32 -6.14 1.68 -5.93
C VAL A 32 -6.19 1.66 -7.45
N ALA A 33 -5.45 2.53 -8.10
CA ALA A 33 -5.42 2.61 -9.56
C ALA A 33 -4.83 1.33 -10.19
N GLU A 34 -5.11 1.06 -11.46
CA GLU A 34 -4.63 -0.16 -12.13
C GLU A 34 -3.10 -0.29 -12.15
N ASN A 35 -2.41 0.85 -12.32
CA ASN A 35 -0.95 0.94 -12.33
C ASN A 35 -0.33 1.03 -10.92
N GLU A 36 -1.14 1.06 -9.86
CA GLU A 36 -0.65 1.01 -8.49
C GLU A 36 -0.58 -0.46 -8.00
N HIS A 37 0.45 -0.75 -7.22
CA HIS A 37 0.67 -2.07 -6.62
C HIS A 37 0.85 -1.92 -5.12
N VAL A 38 0.13 -2.73 -4.35
CA VAL A 38 0.33 -2.89 -2.91
C VAL A 38 1.24 -4.09 -2.71
N THR A 39 2.36 -3.89 -2.05
CA THR A 39 3.37 -4.93 -1.83
C THR A 39 3.99 -4.78 -0.45
N THR A 40 4.61 -5.85 0.05
CA THR A 40 5.41 -5.75 1.27
C THR A 40 6.73 -5.05 0.94
N PHE A 41 7.34 -4.44 1.96
CA PHE A 41 8.62 -3.76 1.78
C PHE A 41 9.71 -4.71 1.26
N ASN A 42 9.77 -5.95 1.75
CA ASN A 42 10.72 -6.95 1.27
C ASN A 42 10.51 -7.27 -0.21
N ALA A 43 9.27 -7.47 -0.65
CA ALA A 43 8.98 -7.73 -2.05
C ALA A 43 9.32 -6.53 -2.95
N LEU A 44 9.16 -5.29 -2.46
CA LEU A 44 9.65 -4.10 -3.16
C LEU A 44 11.18 -4.12 -3.33
N ILE A 45 11.93 -4.48 -2.27
CA ILE A 45 13.39 -4.62 -2.33
C ILE A 45 13.79 -5.67 -3.37
N ASP A 46 13.13 -6.83 -3.36
CA ASP A 46 13.42 -7.92 -4.29
C ASP A 46 13.17 -7.49 -5.74
N LEU A 47 12.08 -6.79 -6.01
CA LEU A 47 11.78 -6.24 -7.34
C LEU A 47 12.83 -5.22 -7.79
N ALA A 48 13.26 -4.34 -6.90
CA ALA A 48 14.31 -3.36 -7.21
C ALA A 48 15.64 -4.05 -7.56
N LYS A 49 16.02 -5.09 -6.80
CA LYS A 49 17.23 -5.89 -7.08
C LYS A 49 17.12 -6.61 -8.44
N LEU A 50 15.97 -7.21 -8.75
CA LEU A 50 15.72 -7.84 -10.05
C LEU A 50 15.81 -6.86 -11.23
N ALA A 51 15.41 -5.61 -11.01
CA ALA A 51 15.54 -4.53 -11.98
C ALA A 51 16.97 -3.96 -12.09
N GLY A 52 17.94 -4.50 -11.34
CA GLY A 52 19.35 -4.11 -11.39
C GLY A 52 19.72 -2.96 -10.44
N TYR A 53 18.83 -2.56 -9.54
CA TYR A 53 19.14 -1.54 -8.53
C TYR A 53 19.86 -2.15 -7.32
N SER A 54 20.74 -1.35 -6.71
CA SER A 54 21.31 -1.63 -5.39
C SER A 54 20.63 -0.74 -4.34
N ILE A 55 20.12 -1.35 -3.28
CA ILE A 55 19.46 -0.63 -2.18
C ILE A 55 20.51 -0.38 -1.10
N VAL A 56 20.70 0.88 -0.71
CA VAL A 56 21.62 1.28 0.36
C VAL A 56 20.86 1.98 1.48
N SER A 57 21.14 1.63 2.73
CA SER A 57 20.66 2.38 3.88
C SER A 57 21.43 3.70 4.01
N SER A 58 20.84 4.67 4.71
CA SER A 58 21.42 6.02 4.89
C SER A 58 22.78 6.03 5.60
N ASN A 59 23.14 4.95 6.28
CA ASN A 59 24.45 4.73 6.89
C ASN A 59 25.48 4.03 5.96
N GLY A 60 25.12 3.78 4.69
CA GLY A 60 26.01 3.23 3.67
C GLY A 60 26.06 1.71 3.56
N ASN A 61 25.27 0.96 4.35
CA ASN A 61 25.20 -0.49 4.24
C ASN A 61 24.25 -0.91 3.10
N THR A 62 24.60 -1.95 2.35
CA THR A 62 23.73 -2.52 1.31
C THR A 62 22.68 -3.44 1.94
N LEU A 63 21.41 -3.30 1.53
CA LEU A 63 20.27 -4.13 1.94
C LEU A 63 20.00 -5.26 0.93
#